data_AF-A0A6C0LYW3-F1
#
_entry.id   AF-A0A6C0LYW3-F1
#
_cell.length_a   1.000
_cell.length_b   1.000
_cell.length_c   1.000
_cell.angle_alpha   90.00
_cell.angle_beta   90.00
_cell.angle_gamma   90.00
#
_symmetry.space_group_name_H-M   'P 1'
#
loop_
_entity.id
_entity.type
_entity.pdbx_description
1 polymer ?
#
loop_
_entity_poly.entity_id
_entity_poly.type
_entity_poly.pdbx_seq_one_letter_code
_entity_poly.pdbx_strand_id
1 'polypeptide(L)'
;MKRSHAVWIVLVFAAAVISTYWFIIRPKKTLKNEQYCGECSAGNIDDTILNNASKDTSQLPIFKPEFNFREGAKQLILLEDHLFNRRKFCLDCCKKHALAAEGLFEEAMSLDTERKYEDICNDLPNRIRDVIKKLGRMDAIELGDEVRAIRKPIHVEFADKF
;
A
#
# COMPACT_ATOMS: atom_id res chain seq x y z
N MET A 1 12.82 -65.33 8.72
CA MET A 1 13.22 -64.08 9.41
C MET A 1 13.32 -62.83 8.52
N LYS A 2 12.83 -62.81 7.25
CA LYS A 2 13.00 -61.65 6.34
C LYS A 2 11.80 -60.68 6.25
N ARG A 3 10.63 -61.06 6.79
CA ARG A 3 9.39 -60.25 6.72
C ARG A 3 9.38 -59.09 7.72
N SER A 4 10.10 -59.20 8.83
CA SER A 4 10.17 -58.17 9.87
C SER A 4 10.90 -56.91 9.41
N HIS A 5 11.98 -57.04 8.63
CA HIS A 5 12.76 -55.89 8.14
C HIS A 5 12.01 -55.06 7.08
N ALA A 6 11.23 -55.72 6.22
CA ALA A 6 10.43 -55.03 5.21
C ALA A 6 9.33 -54.15 5.83
N VAL A 7 8.70 -54.62 6.92
CA VAL A 7 7.67 -53.85 7.66
C VAL A 7 8.27 -52.61 8.31
N TRP A 8 9.47 -52.73 8.91
CA TRP A 8 10.15 -51.58 9.51
C TRP A 8 10.55 -50.51 8.48
N ILE A 9 10.99 -50.92 7.28
CA ILE A 9 11.33 -49.97 6.22
C ILE A 9 10.10 -49.18 5.77
N VAL A 10 8.96 -49.86 5.55
CA VAL A 10 7.72 -49.19 5.13
C VAL A 10 7.22 -48.20 6.19
N LEU A 11 7.32 -48.55 7.48
CA LEU A 11 6.91 -47.67 8.58
C LEU A 11 7.77 -46.41 8.68
N VAL A 12 9.09 -46.53 8.47
CA VAL A 12 10.01 -45.39 8.48
C VAL A 12 9.74 -44.44 7.31
N PHE A 13 9.50 -44.99 6.11
CA PHE A 13 9.15 -44.15 4.95
C PHE A 13 7.80 -43.46 5.13
N ALA A 14 6.78 -44.15 5.67
CA ALA A 14 5.49 -43.54 5.95
C ALA A 14 5.61 -42.39 6.97
N ALA A 15 6.38 -42.56 8.04
CA ALA A 15 6.62 -41.51 9.03
C ALA A 15 7.38 -40.30 8.44
N ALA A 16 8.35 -40.53 7.56
CA ALA A 16 9.09 -39.45 6.89
C ALA A 16 8.20 -38.66 5.91
N VAL A 17 7.33 -39.32 5.16
CA VAL A 17 6.35 -38.66 4.26
C VAL A 17 5.33 -37.86 5.08
N ILE A 18 4.84 -38.40 6.19
CA ILE A 18 3.90 -37.69 7.07
C ILE A 18 4.58 -36.46 7.70
N SER A 19 5.84 -36.59 8.14
CA SER A 19 6.60 -35.49 8.74
C SER A 19 6.88 -34.35 7.74
N THR A 20 7.28 -34.69 6.51
CA THR A 20 7.53 -33.71 5.45
C THR A 20 6.24 -33.06 4.94
N TYR A 21 5.15 -33.83 4.83
CA TYR A 21 3.83 -33.30 4.47
C TYR A 21 3.30 -32.32 5.52
N TRP A 22 3.42 -32.63 6.81
CA TRP A 22 3.06 -31.71 7.90
C TRP A 22 3.92 -30.44 7.94
N PHE A 23 5.17 -30.51 7.49
CA PHE A 23 6.06 -29.36 7.43
C PHE A 23 5.69 -28.38 6.29
N ILE A 24 5.27 -28.92 5.14
CA ILE A 24 4.91 -28.12 3.95
C ILE A 24 3.53 -27.46 4.11
N ILE A 25 2.57 -28.10 4.79
CA ILE A 25 1.21 -27.57 5.00
C ILE A 25 1.06 -26.87 6.36
N ARG A 26 2.14 -26.34 6.95
CA ARG A 26 1.97 -25.44 8.09
C ARG A 26 1.38 -24.11 7.59
N PRO A 27 0.15 -23.72 8.01
CA PRO A 27 -0.34 -22.39 7.72
C PRO A 27 0.63 -21.38 8.33
N LYS A 28 1.11 -20.43 7.52
CA LYS A 28 1.90 -19.30 7.98
C LYS A 28 1.12 -18.64 9.11
N LYS A 29 1.70 -18.61 10.32
CA LYS A 29 1.09 -17.96 11.48
C LYS A 29 0.85 -16.50 11.11
N THR A 30 -0.42 -16.12 11.03
CA THR A 30 -0.83 -14.73 10.88
C THR A 30 -0.29 -13.96 12.08
N LEU A 31 0.62 -13.02 11.83
CA LEU A 31 1.07 -12.04 12.80
C LEU A 31 -0.12 -11.14 13.15
N LYS A 32 -0.92 -11.54 14.14
CA LYS A 32 -1.83 -10.64 14.84
C LYS A 32 -1.00 -9.73 15.74
N ASN A 33 -0.49 -8.64 15.18
CA ASN A 33 -0.12 -7.46 15.94
C ASN A 33 -1.07 -6.34 15.52
N GLU A 34 -2.22 -6.34 16.17
CA GLU A 34 -3.21 -5.27 16.11
C GLU A 34 -2.73 -4.18 17.07
N GLN A 35 -1.72 -3.44 16.63
CA GLN A 35 -1.20 -2.28 17.34
C GLN A 35 -1.83 -1.04 16.70
N TYR A 36 -2.91 -0.58 17.32
CA TYR A 36 -3.58 0.68 16.99
C TYR A 36 -2.65 1.86 17.32
N CYS A 37 -2.39 2.70 16.32
CA CYS A 37 -1.69 3.96 16.52
C CYS A 37 -2.70 5.03 16.96
N GLY A 38 -2.49 5.59 18.16
CA GLY A 38 -3.35 6.62 18.77
C GLY A 38 -3.13 8.04 18.26
N GLU A 39 -2.18 8.27 17.35
CA GLU A 39 -1.86 9.61 16.86
C GLU A 39 -1.72 9.60 15.34
N CYS A 40 -2.84 9.82 14.67
CA CYS A 40 -2.84 10.36 13.31
C CYS A 40 -3.10 11.85 13.48
N SER A 41 -2.02 12.64 13.45
CA SER A 41 -2.04 14.08 13.63
C SER A 41 -3.04 14.73 12.68
N ALA A 42 -4.18 15.17 13.22
CA ALA A 42 -4.82 16.36 12.73
C ALA A 42 -3.78 17.48 12.90
N GLY A 43 -3.09 17.84 11.80
CA GLY A 43 -2.29 19.05 11.81
C GLY A 43 -3.22 20.19 12.24
N ASN A 44 -2.82 20.94 13.25
CA ASN A 44 -3.49 22.20 13.59
C ASN A 44 -3.44 23.07 12.33
N ILE A 45 -4.58 23.23 11.67
CA ILE A 45 -4.73 24.22 10.61
C ILE A 45 -4.64 25.56 11.33
N ASP A 46 -3.60 26.32 11.03
CA ASP A 46 -3.46 27.69 11.51
C ASP A 46 -4.57 28.53 10.84
N ASP A 47 -5.59 28.91 11.62
CA ASP A 47 -6.75 29.71 11.18
C ASP A 47 -6.35 31.05 10.52
N THR A 48 -5.08 31.45 10.64
CA THR A 48 -4.51 32.65 10.03
C THR A 48 -4.37 32.55 8.50
N ILE A 49 -4.34 31.34 7.90
CA ILE A 49 -4.21 31.16 6.44
C ILE A 49 -5.57 31.38 5.73
N LEU A 50 -6.69 31.12 6.41
CA LEU A 50 -8.02 31.23 5.81
C LEU A 50 -8.39 32.69 5.42
N ASN A 51 -7.81 33.68 6.10
CA ASN A 51 -8.14 35.10 5.91
C ASN A 51 -7.42 35.78 4.74
N ASN A 52 -6.41 35.15 4.14
CA ASN A 52 -5.71 35.69 2.96
C ASN A 52 -6.19 35.07 1.62
N ALA A 53 -7.10 34.10 1.67
CA ALA A 53 -7.59 33.36 0.50
C ALA A 53 -8.72 34.06 -0.28
N SER A 54 -9.09 35.29 0.07
CA SER A 54 -10.19 36.04 -0.55
C SER A 54 -9.77 36.86 -1.78
N LYS A 55 -8.62 36.57 -2.39
CA LYS A 55 -8.14 37.29 -3.57
C LYS A 55 -7.60 36.38 -4.69
N ASP A 56 -8.34 35.33 -5.02
CA ASP A 56 -8.36 34.86 -6.40
C ASP A 56 -9.64 34.03 -6.63
N THR A 57 -10.42 34.35 -7.67
CA THR A 57 -11.54 33.52 -8.12
C THR A 57 -11.02 32.30 -8.92
N SER A 58 -9.83 31.80 -8.55
CA SER A 58 -9.27 30.59 -9.10
C SER A 58 -10.01 29.39 -8.52
N GLN A 59 -10.48 28.48 -9.37
CA GLN A 59 -11.09 27.21 -8.95
C GLN A 59 -10.31 26.56 -7.79
N LEU A 60 -11.04 25.95 -6.85
CA LEU A 60 -10.42 25.25 -5.72
C LEU A 60 -9.34 24.30 -6.27
N PRO A 61 -8.13 24.25 -5.66
CA PRO A 61 -7.02 23.44 -6.18
C PRO A 61 -7.37 21.97 -6.44
N ILE A 62 -8.33 21.42 -5.69
CA ILE A 62 -8.86 20.06 -5.85
C ILE A 62 -9.49 19.78 -7.22
N PHE A 63 -9.90 20.79 -7.98
CA PHE A 63 -10.44 20.61 -9.34
C PHE A 63 -9.35 20.57 -10.42
N LYS A 64 -8.08 20.70 -10.04
CA LYS A 64 -6.94 20.50 -10.95
C LYS A 64 -6.44 19.06 -10.82
N PRO A 65 -6.35 18.29 -11.92
CA PRO A 65 -5.89 16.90 -11.86
C PRO A 65 -4.46 16.79 -11.29
N GLU A 66 -3.59 17.75 -11.59
CA GLU A 66 -2.21 17.77 -11.10
C GLU A 66 -2.12 17.87 -9.57
N PHE A 67 -3.06 18.62 -8.95
CA PHE A 67 -3.13 18.73 -7.51
C PHE A 67 -3.45 17.38 -6.87
N ASN A 68 -4.47 16.69 -7.39
CA ASN A 68 -4.86 15.37 -6.88
C ASN A 68 -3.78 14.31 -7.12
N PHE A 69 -3.10 14.30 -8.28
CA PHE A 69 -1.96 13.41 -8.52
C PHE A 69 -0.82 13.65 -7.51
N ARG A 70 -0.52 14.92 -7.21
CA ARG A 70 0.50 15.28 -6.22
C ARG A 70 0.11 14.84 -4.82
N GLU A 71 -1.09 15.13 -4.36
CA GLU A 71 -1.55 14.72 -3.03
C GLU A 71 -1.63 13.19 -2.91
N GLY A 72 -2.07 12.49 -3.97
CA GLY A 72 -2.04 11.03 -4.03
C GLY A 72 -0.62 10.47 -3.92
N ALA A 73 0.35 11.07 -4.62
CA ALA A 73 1.76 10.69 -4.51
C ALA A 73 2.30 10.89 -3.09
N LYS A 74 1.88 11.94 -2.37
CA LYS A 74 2.25 12.12 -0.95
C LYS A 74 1.67 11.03 -0.05
N GLN A 75 0.43 10.62 -0.28
CA GLN A 75 -0.15 9.48 0.46
C GLN A 75 0.67 8.21 0.23
N LEU A 76 1.20 7.98 -0.98
CA LEU A 76 2.11 6.88 -1.26
C LEU A 76 3.48 7.02 -0.58
N ILE A 77 4.02 8.24 -0.40
CA ILE A 77 5.25 8.47 0.40
C ILE A 77 5.03 8.03 1.84
N LEU A 78 3.91 8.42 2.44
CA LEU A 78 3.58 8.06 3.81
C LEU A 78 3.39 6.54 3.94
N LEU A 79 2.63 5.95 3.01
CA LEU A 79 2.47 4.49 2.95
C LEU A 79 3.82 3.77 2.86
N GLU A 80 4.70 4.23 1.99
CA GLU A 80 6.06 3.72 1.85
C GLU A 80 6.85 3.80 3.17
N ASP A 81 6.79 4.94 3.87
CA ASP A 81 7.44 5.11 5.17
C ASP A 81 6.90 4.12 6.22
N HIS A 82 5.58 3.93 6.27
CA HIS A 82 4.95 2.95 7.17
C HIS A 82 5.37 1.51 6.84
N LEU A 83 5.55 1.18 5.56
CA LEU A 83 5.93 -0.16 5.11
C LEU A 83 7.40 -0.49 5.42
N PHE A 84 8.32 0.45 5.24
CA PHE A 84 9.75 0.22 5.53
C PHE A 84 10.09 0.34 7.03
N ASN A 85 9.39 1.21 7.77
CA ASN A 85 9.67 1.43 9.17
C ASN A 85 8.77 0.57 10.07
N ARG A 86 9.30 -0.57 10.55
CA ARG A 86 8.58 -1.48 11.47
C ARG A 86 7.97 -0.80 12.70
N ARG A 87 8.60 0.27 13.21
CA ARG A 87 8.07 1.03 14.37
C ARG A 87 6.83 1.86 14.04
N LYS A 88 6.66 2.24 12.77
CA LYS A 88 5.52 3.01 12.27
C LYS A 88 4.50 2.14 11.55
N PHE A 89 4.81 0.87 11.30
CA PHE A 89 3.91 -0.04 10.60
C PHE A 89 2.63 -0.26 11.41
N CYS A 90 1.52 0.21 10.85
CA CYS A 90 0.16 -0.05 11.35
C CYS A 90 -0.73 -0.37 10.16
N LEU A 91 -1.36 -1.54 10.16
CA LEU A 91 -2.16 -2.01 9.03
C LEU A 91 -3.29 -1.05 8.67
N ASP A 92 -3.93 -0.45 9.67
CA ASP A 92 -5.03 0.49 9.47
C ASP A 92 -4.54 1.82 8.90
N CYS A 93 -3.40 2.34 9.35
CA CYS A 93 -2.78 3.52 8.75
C CYS A 93 -2.38 3.25 7.30
N CYS A 94 -1.77 2.09 7.01
CA CYS A 94 -1.42 1.71 5.64
C CYS A 94 -2.65 1.64 4.73
N LYS A 95 -3.76 1.04 5.20
CA LYS A 95 -5.02 1.02 4.46
C LYS A 95 -5.58 2.42 4.23
N LYS A 96 -5.56 3.30 5.25
CA LYS A 96 -6.03 4.69 5.12
C LYS A 96 -5.25 5.45 4.05
N HIS A 97 -3.92 5.37 4.05
CA HIS A 97 -3.10 6.02 3.03
C HIS A 97 -3.33 5.45 1.64
N ALA A 98 -3.45 4.12 1.52
CA ALA A 98 -3.72 3.48 0.24
C ALA A 98 -5.11 3.88 -0.32
N LEU A 99 -6.16 3.85 0.50
CA LEU A 99 -7.51 4.26 0.09
C LEU A 99 -7.59 5.76 -0.25
N ALA A 100 -6.91 6.61 0.52
CA ALA A 100 -6.83 8.04 0.20
C ALA A 100 -6.11 8.28 -1.14
N ALA A 101 -5.01 7.57 -1.39
CA ALA A 101 -4.31 7.64 -2.67
C ALA A 101 -5.20 7.17 -3.83
N GLU A 102 -5.91 6.04 -3.66
CA GLU A 102 -6.87 5.53 -4.65
C GLU A 102 -7.89 6.59 -5.03
N GLY A 103 -8.60 7.17 -4.04
CA GLY A 103 -9.63 8.17 -4.31
C GLY A 103 -9.08 9.44 -4.97
N LEU A 104 -7.89 9.90 -4.56
CA LEU A 104 -7.23 11.04 -5.19
C LEU A 104 -6.86 10.75 -6.65
N PHE A 105 -6.37 9.55 -6.96
CA PHE A 105 -6.05 9.21 -8.35
C PHE A 105 -7.28 8.99 -9.21
N GLU A 106 -8.36 8.42 -8.67
CA GLU A 106 -9.63 8.33 -9.39
C GLU A 106 -10.18 9.71 -9.75
N GLU A 107 -10.14 10.65 -8.81
CA GLU A 107 -10.57 12.02 -9.06
C GLU A 107 -9.63 12.76 -10.03
N ALA A 108 -8.32 12.55 -9.91
CA ALA A 108 -7.37 13.12 -10.86
C ALA A 108 -7.63 12.64 -12.29
N MET A 109 -7.92 11.35 -12.46
CA MET A 109 -8.26 10.77 -13.76
C MET A 109 -9.62 11.21 -14.28
N SER A 110 -10.61 11.46 -13.40
CA SER A 110 -11.92 11.98 -13.81
C SER A 110 -11.83 13.43 -14.30
N LEU A 111 -10.93 14.23 -13.71
CA LEU A 111 -10.67 15.63 -14.06
C LEU A 111 -9.77 15.79 -15.30
N ASP A 112 -8.92 14.81 -15.63
CA ASP A 112 -8.08 14.79 -16.84
C ASP A 112 -8.89 14.44 -18.10
N THR A 113 -9.88 15.27 -18.42
CA THR A 113 -10.80 15.08 -19.56
C THR A 113 -10.11 15.04 -20.93
N GLU A 114 -8.97 15.72 -21.06
CA GLU A 114 -8.14 15.72 -22.27
C GLU A 114 -7.15 14.54 -22.32
N ARG A 115 -7.13 13.68 -21.28
CA ARG A 115 -6.25 12.50 -21.17
C ARG A 115 -4.76 12.85 -21.30
N LYS A 116 -4.38 14.03 -20.83
CA LYS A 116 -3.02 14.55 -20.92
C LYS A 116 -2.01 13.69 -20.16
N TYR A 117 -2.46 13.00 -19.11
CA TYR A 117 -1.63 12.21 -18.21
C TYR A 117 -1.87 10.71 -18.33
N GLU A 118 -2.59 10.24 -19.36
CA GLU A 118 -2.93 8.82 -19.55
C GLU A 118 -1.68 7.93 -19.55
N ASP A 119 -0.60 8.33 -20.23
CA ASP A 119 0.63 7.52 -20.31
C ASP A 119 1.31 7.24 -18.96
N ILE A 120 1.18 8.17 -18.00
CA ILE A 120 1.83 8.10 -16.68
C ILE A 120 0.89 7.50 -15.64
N CYS A 121 -0.40 7.80 -15.78
CA CYS A 121 -1.40 7.58 -14.75
C CYS A 121 -2.42 6.49 -15.10
N ASN A 122 -2.32 5.86 -16.28
CA ASN A 122 -3.20 4.77 -16.65
C ASN A 122 -3.13 3.66 -15.59
N ASP A 123 -4.31 3.13 -15.26
CA ASP A 123 -4.51 2.03 -14.33
C ASP A 123 -4.03 2.30 -12.89
N LEU A 124 -3.69 3.54 -12.52
CA LEU A 124 -3.21 3.86 -11.17
C LEU A 124 -4.15 3.38 -10.05
N PRO A 125 -5.47 3.65 -10.09
CA PRO A 125 -6.38 3.16 -9.07
C PRO A 125 -6.35 1.64 -8.92
N ASN A 126 -6.27 0.88 -10.02
CA ASN A 126 -6.20 -0.58 -9.99
C ASN A 126 -4.89 -1.07 -9.38
N ARG A 127 -3.77 -0.44 -9.71
CA ARG A 127 -2.46 -0.74 -9.09
C ARG A 127 -2.50 -0.50 -7.57
N ILE A 128 -3.17 0.56 -7.11
CA ILE A 128 -3.37 0.80 -5.68
C ILE A 128 -4.31 -0.22 -5.05
N ARG A 129 -5.40 -0.63 -5.71
CA ARG A 129 -6.26 -1.73 -5.24
C ARG A 129 -5.48 -3.02 -5.04
N ASP A 130 -4.53 -3.31 -5.92
CA ASP A 130 -3.70 -4.50 -5.78
C ASP A 130 -2.75 -4.40 -4.59
N VAL A 131 -2.20 -3.22 -4.30
CA VAL A 131 -1.48 -2.95 -3.04
C VAL A 131 -2.39 -3.20 -1.83
N ILE A 132 -3.63 -2.70 -1.85
CA ILE A 132 -4.61 -2.88 -0.77
C ILE A 132 -4.91 -4.37 -0.55
N LYS A 133 -5.06 -5.15 -1.62
CA LYS A 133 -5.27 -6.61 -1.54
C LYS A 133 -4.04 -7.32 -0.94
N LYS A 134 -2.83 -6.83 -1.16
CA LYS A 134 -1.60 -7.45 -0.64
C LYS A 134 -1.27 -7.05 0.80
N LEU A 135 -1.82 -5.94 1.30
CA LEU A 135 -1.59 -5.47 2.67
C LEU A 135 -1.88 -6.55 3.72
N GLY A 136 -0.90 -6.80 4.59
CA GLY A 136 -0.98 -7.82 5.65
C GLY A 136 -0.91 -9.27 5.17
N ARG A 137 -0.82 -9.50 3.85
CA ARG A 137 -0.67 -10.83 3.23
C ARG A 137 0.75 -11.06 2.67
N MET A 138 1.43 -9.98 2.31
CA MET A 138 2.80 -9.94 1.79
C MET A 138 3.77 -9.38 2.84
N ASP A 139 5.07 -9.61 2.66
CA ASP A 139 6.10 -8.90 3.42
C ASP A 139 6.01 -7.38 3.19
N ALA A 140 6.20 -6.60 4.25
CA ALA A 140 6.01 -5.16 4.20
C ALA A 140 7.08 -4.45 3.35
N ILE A 141 8.32 -4.96 3.31
CA ILE A 141 9.41 -4.36 2.54
C ILE A 141 9.17 -4.61 1.05
N GLU A 142 8.81 -5.83 0.67
CA GLU A 142 8.45 -6.19 -0.71
C GLU A 142 7.29 -5.33 -1.21
N LEU A 143 6.24 -5.19 -0.41
CA LEU A 143 5.11 -4.33 -0.75
C LEU A 143 5.51 -2.84 -0.81
N GLY A 144 6.44 -2.40 0.04
CA GLY A 144 6.99 -1.05 0.02
C GLY A 144 7.72 -0.73 -1.28
N ASP A 145 8.44 -1.72 -1.85
CA ASP A 145 9.08 -1.56 -3.16
C ASP A 145 8.08 -1.50 -4.30
N GLU A 146 6.98 -2.26 -4.24
CA GLU A 146 5.87 -2.11 -5.20
C GLU A 146 5.25 -0.71 -5.12
N VAL A 147 4.96 -0.21 -3.92
CA VAL A 147 4.43 1.15 -3.70
C VAL A 147 5.40 2.20 -4.24
N ARG A 148 6.70 2.03 -4.01
CA ARG A 148 7.74 2.92 -4.54
C ARG A 148 7.77 2.95 -6.07
N ALA A 149 7.61 1.80 -6.72
CA ALA A 149 7.57 1.69 -8.18
C ALA A 149 6.34 2.40 -8.77
N ILE A 150 5.22 2.41 -8.05
CA ILE A 150 4.02 3.18 -8.43
C ILE A 150 4.26 4.67 -8.22
N ARG A 151 4.76 5.07 -7.05
CA ARG A 151 4.91 6.47 -6.66
C ARG A 151 5.90 7.24 -7.53
N LYS A 152 7.09 6.67 -7.79
CA LYS A 152 8.20 7.37 -8.44
C LYS A 152 7.82 8.16 -9.71
N PRO A 153 7.18 7.56 -10.74
CA PRO A 153 6.83 8.30 -11.95
C PRO A 153 5.88 9.47 -11.68
N ILE A 154 4.89 9.27 -10.81
CA ILE A 154 3.92 10.31 -10.41
C ILE A 154 4.64 11.44 -9.68
N HIS A 155 5.50 11.10 -8.71
CA HIS A 155 6.20 12.10 -7.93
C HIS A 155 7.12 12.96 -8.79
N VAL A 156 7.88 12.36 -9.71
CA VAL A 156 8.75 13.10 -10.63
C VAL A 156 7.94 14.08 -11.50
N GLU A 157 6.76 13.68 -11.96
CA GLU A 157 5.94 14.52 -12.84
C GLU A 157 5.20 15.66 -12.11
N PHE A 158 4.84 15.46 -10.84
CA PHE A 158 3.91 16.34 -10.13
C PHE A 158 4.46 16.95 -8.82
N ALA A 159 5.69 16.66 -8.39
CA ALA A 159 6.25 17.17 -7.13
C ALA A 159 6.25 18.71 -7.04
N ASP A 160 6.67 19.38 -8.11
CA ASP A 160 6.97 20.82 -8.12
C ASP A 160 5.88 21.68 -8.78
N LYS A 161 4.72 21.10 -9.16
CA LYS A 161 3.71 21.79 -9.98
C LYS A 161 2.80 22.78 -9.22
N PHE A 162 3.02 23.04 -7.92
CA PHE A 162 2.30 24.04 -7.12
C PHE A 162 3.14 24.57 -5.95
#